data_AF-A0A2P6FHM0-F1
#
_entry.id   AF-A0A2P6FHM0-F1
#
_cell.length_a   1.000
_cell.length_b   1.000
_cell.length_c   1.000
_cell.angle_alpha   90.00
_cell.angle_beta   90.00
_cell.angle_gamma   90.00
#
_symmetry.space_group_name_H-M   'P 1'
#
loop_
_entity.id
_entity.type
_entity.pdbx_description
1 polymer ?
#
loop_
_entity_poly.entity_id
_entity_poly.type
_entity_poly.pdbx_seq_one_letter_code
_entity_poly.pdbx_strand_id
1 'polypeptide(L)'
;MKNILAVLLISCFCLNLISCASKTNSDNKGTFFFREVKGTWGWYPDGDEDTEGKYVGEVKKGKPHGQGTYIHYNGPKSSVNQLSLPVTGMNISIIFAITIFQLLNPGKQEQLSARYDGNWKRGEKHGEGTYFFPNGDRYEGRWLKGKQHGEGTYFFSNKDRYEGKWEAGQKHGQGIYFFSDGDSFMGQWKDGNPHGEGVYTYPSGEKFVGKWKEGKKQQQGPLILSD
;
A
#
# COMPACT_ATOMS: atom_id res chain seq x y z
N MET A 1 -33.70 -54.74 -6.87
CA MET A 1 -33.77 -56.11 -6.33
C MET A 1 -32.74 -56.97 -7.04
N LYS A 2 -31.99 -57.77 -6.26
CA LYS A 2 -30.99 -58.80 -6.61
C LYS A 2 -29.53 -58.34 -6.74
N ASN A 3 -28.81 -58.64 -5.65
CA ASN A 3 -27.38 -58.78 -5.46
C ASN A 3 -26.72 -59.80 -6.39
N ILE A 4 -25.47 -59.54 -6.80
CA ILE A 4 -24.43 -60.53 -7.13
C ILE A 4 -23.10 -59.93 -6.62
N LEU A 5 -22.55 -60.40 -5.48
CA LEU A 5 -21.40 -61.33 -5.36
C LEU A 5 -20.10 -60.72 -5.96
N ALA A 6 -19.19 -60.14 -5.19
CA ALA A 6 -18.21 -60.71 -4.24
C ALA A 6 -16.78 -60.72 -4.84
N VAL A 7 -15.81 -60.62 -3.93
CA VAL A 7 -14.38 -60.94 -4.07
C VAL A 7 -13.50 -59.81 -4.61
N LEU A 8 -12.87 -59.06 -3.69
CA LEU A 8 -11.41 -58.92 -3.61
C LEU A 8 -11.06 -58.22 -2.28
N LEU A 9 -10.99 -59.00 -1.21
CA LEU A 9 -10.12 -58.71 -0.08
C LEU A 9 -8.84 -59.51 -0.34
N ILE A 10 -7.68 -58.85 -0.35
CA ILE A 10 -6.45 -59.22 0.38
C ILE A 10 -5.28 -58.37 -0.14
N SER A 11 -4.54 -57.82 0.85
CA SER A 11 -3.16 -57.36 0.83
C SER A 11 -2.77 -56.18 -0.07
N CYS A 12 -2.59 -55.01 0.57
CA CYS A 12 -1.22 -54.51 0.69
C CYS A 12 -1.06 -53.73 2.00
N PHE A 13 -0.31 -54.34 2.89
CA PHE A 13 0.17 -53.79 4.14
C PHE A 13 1.18 -52.68 3.81
N CYS A 14 1.08 -51.56 4.54
CA CYS A 14 2.13 -50.57 4.77
C CYS A 14 2.83 -49.97 3.53
N LEU A 15 2.59 -48.69 3.27
CA LEU A 15 3.63 -47.66 3.47
C LEU A 15 3.10 -46.27 3.10
N ASN A 16 3.55 -45.32 3.92
CA ASN A 16 3.73 -43.92 3.62
C ASN A 16 2.58 -42.94 3.84
N LEU A 17 2.89 -42.08 4.82
CA LEU A 17 2.43 -40.71 5.00
C LEU A 17 1.05 -40.62 5.62
N ILE A 18 1.05 -40.81 6.95
CA ILE A 18 0.37 -39.87 7.82
C ILE A 18 0.77 -38.49 7.30
N SER A 19 -0.13 -37.88 6.55
CA SER A 19 -0.13 -36.47 6.24
C SER A 19 0.08 -35.78 7.58
N CYS A 20 1.31 -35.31 7.81
CA CYS A 20 1.54 -34.17 8.67
C CYS A 20 0.87 -33.02 7.93
N ALA A 21 -0.46 -32.97 8.04
CA ALA A 21 -1.24 -31.80 7.75
C ALA A 21 -0.68 -30.78 8.73
N SER A 22 0.25 -29.97 8.23
CA SER A 22 0.63 -28.74 8.87
C SER A 22 -0.68 -28.06 9.20
N LYS A 23 -1.01 -27.99 10.50
CA LYS A 23 -2.03 -27.08 10.99
C LYS A 23 -1.61 -25.72 10.45
N THR A 24 -2.22 -25.30 9.34
CA THR A 24 -2.10 -23.94 8.88
C THR A 24 -2.69 -23.13 10.03
N ASN A 25 -1.85 -22.27 10.58
CA ASN A 25 -1.98 -21.59 11.85
C ASN A 25 -3.19 -20.62 11.82
N SER A 26 -4.41 -21.14 11.82
CA SER A 26 -5.67 -20.36 11.81
C SER A 26 -5.94 -19.67 13.13
N ASP A 27 -5.22 -20.05 14.20
CA ASP A 27 -5.59 -19.74 15.58
C ASP A 27 -5.08 -18.37 16.07
N ASN A 28 -4.41 -17.59 15.22
CA ASN A 28 -3.85 -16.29 15.58
C ASN A 28 -4.41 -15.11 14.79
N LYS A 29 -5.54 -15.25 14.07
CA LYS A 29 -6.17 -14.09 13.42
C LYS A 29 -7.13 -13.37 14.39
N GLY A 30 -7.22 -12.05 14.29
CA GLY A 30 -8.12 -11.24 15.11
C GLY A 30 -8.41 -9.87 14.52
N THR A 31 -9.43 -9.22 15.09
CA THR A 31 -9.81 -7.84 14.80
C THR A 31 -9.40 -6.96 15.98
N PHE A 32 -8.74 -5.85 15.70
CA PHE A 32 -8.32 -4.89 16.73
C PHE A 32 -8.60 -3.47 16.26
N PHE A 33 -8.93 -2.59 17.20
CA PHE A 33 -9.19 -1.19 16.94
C PHE A 33 -8.09 -0.34 17.56
N PHE A 34 -7.67 0.70 16.84
CA PHE A 34 -6.62 1.61 17.25
C PHE A 34 -7.23 2.93 17.72
N ARG A 35 -7.05 3.24 19.00
CA ARG A 35 -7.61 4.44 19.64
C ARG A 35 -6.73 4.96 20.76
N GLU A 36 -6.99 6.20 21.15
CA GLU A 36 -6.39 6.82 22.32
C GLU A 36 -7.29 6.65 23.55
N VAL A 37 -6.73 6.16 24.65
CA VAL A 37 -7.41 6.09 25.95
C VAL A 37 -6.54 6.77 26.99
N LYS A 38 -7.06 7.84 27.61
CA LYS A 38 -6.35 8.61 28.67
C LYS A 38 -4.93 9.05 28.27
N GLY A 39 -4.75 9.59 27.06
CA GLY A 39 -3.43 10.04 26.59
C GLY A 39 -2.54 8.96 25.97
N THR A 40 -3.01 7.70 25.92
CA THR A 40 -2.21 6.56 25.45
C THR A 40 -2.86 5.88 24.26
N TRP A 41 -2.14 5.84 23.14
CA TRP A 41 -2.54 5.10 21.95
C TRP A 41 -2.32 3.59 22.11
N GLY A 42 -3.32 2.79 21.73
CA GLY A 42 -3.27 1.34 21.91
C GLY A 42 -4.18 0.58 20.96
N TRP A 43 -3.96 -0.74 20.93
CA TRP A 43 -4.77 -1.72 20.22
C TRP A 43 -5.74 -2.39 21.18
N TYR A 44 -7.02 -2.43 20.83
CA TYR A 44 -8.09 -2.99 21.65
C TYR A 44 -8.92 -4.01 20.86
N PRO A 45 -9.39 -5.10 21.48
CA PRO A 45 -10.13 -6.15 20.78
C PRO A 45 -11.60 -5.78 20.49
N ASP A 46 -12.12 -4.78 21.18
CA ASP A 46 -13.43 -4.18 21.01
C ASP A 46 -13.28 -2.79 20.37
N GLY A 47 -14.32 -2.30 19.70
CA GLY A 47 -14.32 -0.98 19.08
C GLY A 47 -15.45 -0.80 18.09
N ASP A 48 -15.51 0.40 17.53
CA ASP A 48 -16.54 0.81 16.56
C ASP A 48 -15.86 1.18 15.23
N GLU A 49 -16.24 0.47 14.17
CA GLU A 49 -15.67 0.65 12.84
C GLU A 49 -16.06 1.96 12.16
N ASP A 50 -17.10 2.63 12.65
CA ASP A 50 -17.54 3.94 12.17
C ASP A 50 -16.87 5.10 12.92
N THR A 51 -16.02 4.83 13.92
CA THR A 51 -15.32 5.86 14.71
C THR A 51 -13.84 5.57 14.98
N GLU A 52 -13.37 4.35 14.73
CA GLU A 52 -12.02 3.91 15.09
C GLU A 52 -11.31 3.20 13.93
N GLY A 53 -9.98 3.30 13.90
CA GLY A 53 -9.19 2.59 12.90
C GLY A 53 -9.20 1.08 13.16
N LYS A 54 -9.52 0.28 12.16
CA LYS A 54 -9.74 -1.17 12.27
C LYS A 54 -8.61 -1.97 11.65
N TYR A 55 -8.07 -2.91 12.39
CA TYR A 55 -7.13 -3.92 11.93
C TYR A 55 -7.79 -5.29 11.85
N VAL A 56 -7.49 -6.05 10.79
CA VAL A 56 -7.85 -7.46 10.64
C VAL A 56 -6.63 -8.21 10.13
N GLY A 57 -6.18 -9.23 10.87
CA GLY A 57 -5.02 -10.02 10.46
C GLY A 57 -4.46 -10.88 11.58
N GLU A 58 -3.22 -11.32 11.42
CA GLU A 58 -2.48 -12.10 12.40
C GLU A 58 -2.11 -11.27 13.64
N VAL A 59 -2.17 -11.91 14.80
CA VAL A 59 -2.06 -11.27 16.11
C VAL A 59 -1.12 -12.09 16.98
N LYS A 60 -0.28 -11.40 17.75
CA LYS A 60 0.59 -12.03 18.74
C LYS A 60 0.65 -11.18 20.00
N LYS A 61 0.31 -11.76 21.15
CA LYS A 61 0.26 -11.08 22.46
C LYS A 61 -0.64 -9.82 22.43
N GLY A 62 -1.84 -9.95 21.85
CA GLY A 62 -2.83 -8.87 21.80
C GLY A 62 -2.46 -7.68 20.90
N LYS A 63 -1.54 -7.87 19.94
CA LYS A 63 -1.11 -6.82 19.00
C LYS A 63 -1.00 -7.37 17.58
N PRO A 64 -1.25 -6.54 16.55
CA PRO A 64 -0.96 -6.88 15.16
C PRO A 64 0.45 -7.44 14.97
N HIS A 65 0.56 -8.59 14.31
CA HIS A 65 1.82 -9.30 14.11
C HIS A 65 1.68 -10.32 12.97
N GLY A 66 2.52 -10.25 11.94
CA GLY A 66 2.35 -11.07 10.74
C GLY A 66 1.56 -10.32 9.67
N GLN A 67 0.83 -11.01 8.80
CA GLN A 67 0.05 -10.37 7.74
C GLN A 67 -1.23 -9.72 8.29
N GLY A 68 -1.59 -8.55 7.79
CA GLY A 68 -2.91 -7.97 8.04
C GLY A 68 -3.17 -6.63 7.37
N THR A 69 -4.43 -6.25 7.41
CA THR A 69 -4.93 -5.00 6.85
C THR A 69 -5.36 -4.06 7.98
N TYR A 70 -4.98 -2.79 7.88
CA TYR A 70 -5.48 -1.71 8.73
C TYR A 70 -6.16 -0.66 7.88
N ILE A 71 -7.34 -0.21 8.32
CA ILE A 71 -8.08 0.89 7.72
C ILE A 71 -8.17 1.98 8.79
N HIS A 72 -7.65 3.16 8.48
CA HIS A 72 -7.70 4.33 9.35
C HIS A 72 -9.08 4.98 9.27
N TYR A 73 -9.56 5.46 10.41
CA TYR A 73 -10.79 6.24 10.48
C TYR A 73 -10.54 7.71 10.12
N ASN A 74 -11.25 8.23 9.10
CA ASN A 74 -11.03 9.58 8.57
C ASN A 74 -12.07 10.62 9.02
N GLY A 75 -12.78 10.37 10.12
CA GLY A 75 -13.82 11.27 10.64
C GLY A 75 -15.22 10.96 10.09
N PRO A 76 -16.24 11.73 10.51
CA PRO A 76 -17.61 11.54 10.05
C PRO A 76 -17.72 11.79 8.54
N LYS A 77 -18.51 10.95 7.85
CA LYS A 77 -18.70 10.89 6.38
C LYS A 77 -19.34 12.16 5.75
N SER A 78 -19.40 13.30 6.46
CA SER A 78 -20.26 14.45 6.15
C SER A 78 -19.59 15.66 5.49
N SER A 79 -18.29 15.63 5.14
CA SER A 79 -17.58 16.81 4.63
C SER A 79 -16.86 16.60 3.28
N VAL A 80 -17.47 15.91 2.33
CA VAL A 80 -16.99 15.91 0.93
C VAL A 80 -17.94 16.74 0.08
N ASN A 81 -17.47 17.90 -0.37
CA ASN A 81 -18.14 18.73 -1.37
C ASN A 81 -18.36 17.90 -2.64
N GLN A 82 -19.57 17.99 -3.22
CA GLN A 82 -19.99 17.27 -4.43
C GLN A 82 -18.86 17.12 -5.47
N LEU A 83 -18.35 15.90 -5.67
CA LEU A 83 -17.58 15.56 -6.87
C LEU A 83 -18.52 15.58 -8.08
N SER A 84 -18.52 16.68 -8.84
CA SER A 84 -19.17 16.74 -10.16
C SER A 84 -18.32 15.99 -11.18
N LEU A 85 -18.56 14.68 -11.32
CA LEU A 85 -17.95 13.90 -12.40
C LEU A 85 -18.46 14.45 -13.75
N PRO A 86 -17.58 14.81 -14.71
CA PRO A 86 -18.02 15.26 -16.03
C PRO A 86 -18.67 14.08 -16.77
N VAL A 87 -19.99 14.14 -16.97
CA VAL A 87 -20.79 13.14 -17.71
C VAL A 87 -20.65 13.25 -19.23
N THR A 88 -19.93 14.25 -19.73
CA THR A 88 -19.67 14.44 -21.15
C THR A 88 -18.79 13.32 -21.70
N GLY A 89 -19.33 12.54 -22.64
CA GLY A 89 -18.61 11.47 -23.35
C GLY A 89 -18.71 10.08 -22.69
N MET A 90 -19.43 9.91 -21.58
CA MET A 90 -19.65 8.60 -20.98
C MET A 90 -20.78 7.82 -21.69
N ASN A 91 -20.64 6.49 -21.73
CA ASN A 91 -21.69 5.60 -22.22
C ASN A 91 -22.96 5.72 -21.36
N ILE A 92 -24.14 5.79 -21.98
CA ILE A 92 -25.43 5.97 -21.32
C ILE A 92 -25.66 4.92 -20.22
N SER A 93 -25.22 3.67 -20.43
CA SER A 93 -25.35 2.60 -19.43
C SER A 93 -24.52 2.85 -18.17
N ILE A 94 -23.36 3.51 -18.31
CA ILE A 94 -22.48 3.87 -17.20
C ILE A 94 -23.08 5.06 -16.43
N ILE A 95 -23.60 6.06 -17.16
CA ILE A 95 -24.28 7.20 -16.55
C ILE A 95 -25.49 6.71 -15.73
N PHE A 96 -26.30 5.81 -16.29
CA PHE A 96 -27.47 5.27 -15.59
C PHE A 96 -27.08 4.48 -14.33
N ALA A 97 -26.01 3.68 -14.38
CA ALA A 97 -25.49 2.97 -13.23
C ALA A 97 -24.97 3.92 -12.12
N ILE A 98 -24.24 4.97 -12.49
CA ILE A 98 -23.76 5.99 -11.55
C ILE A 98 -24.93 6.74 -10.92
N THR A 99 -25.90 7.19 -11.74
CA THR A 99 -27.09 7.91 -11.27
C THR A 99 -27.95 7.04 -10.35
N ILE A 100 -28.18 5.77 -10.69
CA ILE A 100 -28.89 4.82 -9.81
C ILE A 100 -28.13 4.64 -8.49
N PHE A 101 -26.82 4.43 -8.55
CA PHE A 101 -26.01 4.26 -7.35
C PHE A 101 -26.09 5.49 -6.42
N GLN A 102 -26.02 6.70 -6.99
CA GLN A 102 -26.18 7.96 -6.27
C GLN A 102 -27.58 8.14 -5.67
N LEU A 103 -28.64 7.75 -6.39
CA LEU A 103 -30.03 7.80 -5.91
C LEU A 103 -30.33 6.76 -4.82
N LEU A 104 -29.72 5.57 -4.90
CA LEU A 104 -29.85 4.51 -3.90
C LEU A 104 -29.03 4.78 -2.64
N ASN A 105 -27.97 5.59 -2.74
CA ASN A 105 -27.08 5.93 -1.63
C ASN A 105 -26.92 7.45 -1.48
N PRO A 106 -27.99 8.19 -1.18
CA PRO A 106 -27.90 9.63 -1.00
C PRO A 106 -26.97 9.94 0.18
N GLY A 107 -25.84 10.60 -0.11
CA GLY A 107 -24.84 11.01 0.89
C GLY A 107 -23.66 10.05 1.11
N LYS A 108 -23.60 8.88 0.45
CA LYS A 108 -22.37 8.06 0.48
C LYS A 108 -21.39 8.54 -0.59
N GLN A 109 -20.46 9.39 -0.19
CA GLN A 109 -19.22 9.58 -0.94
C GLN A 109 -18.14 8.69 -0.31
N GLU A 110 -17.43 7.90 -1.10
CA GLU A 110 -16.27 7.15 -0.61
C GLU A 110 -15.16 8.16 -0.26
N GLN A 111 -15.10 8.54 1.00
CA GLN A 111 -13.93 9.20 1.55
C GLN A 111 -12.75 8.22 1.43
N LEU A 112 -11.68 8.62 0.73
CA LEU A 112 -10.46 7.82 0.68
C LEU A 112 -9.90 7.69 2.10
N SER A 113 -10.00 6.48 2.66
CA SER A 113 -9.43 6.14 3.96
C SER A 113 -7.95 5.79 3.81
N ALA A 114 -7.13 6.13 4.81
CA ALA A 114 -5.78 5.60 4.81
C ALA A 114 -5.85 4.08 5.04
N ARG A 115 -5.17 3.28 4.23
CA ARG A 115 -5.18 1.82 4.34
C ARG A 115 -3.77 1.28 4.29
N TYR A 116 -3.46 0.30 5.13
CA TYR A 116 -2.23 -0.47 5.05
C TYR A 116 -2.54 -1.94 4.87
N ASP A 117 -1.90 -2.58 3.90
CA ASP A 117 -1.92 -4.03 3.72
C ASP A 117 -0.49 -4.54 3.76
N GLY A 118 -0.17 -5.41 4.71
CA GLY A 118 1.15 -6.04 4.72
C GLY A 118 1.56 -6.56 6.08
N ASN A 119 2.87 -6.62 6.27
CA ASN A 119 3.46 -7.22 7.45
C ASN A 119 3.42 -6.27 8.66
N TRP A 120 3.23 -6.86 9.84
CA TRP A 120 3.17 -6.20 11.13
C TRP A 120 4.13 -6.85 12.12
N LYS A 121 4.67 -6.06 13.05
CA LYS A 121 5.46 -6.57 14.16
C LYS A 121 5.21 -5.72 15.41
N ARG A 122 4.60 -6.34 16.43
CA ARG A 122 4.34 -5.71 17.74
C ARG A 122 3.45 -4.47 17.64
N GLY A 123 2.47 -4.49 16.73
CA GLY A 123 1.52 -3.40 16.54
C GLY A 123 1.99 -2.28 15.60
N GLU A 124 3.14 -2.45 14.95
CA GLU A 124 3.69 -1.48 13.99
C GLU A 124 3.84 -2.10 12.60
N LYS A 125 3.64 -1.31 11.54
CA LYS A 125 3.96 -1.68 10.15
C LYS A 125 5.43 -2.06 10.04
N HIS A 126 5.73 -3.22 9.44
CA HIS A 126 7.08 -3.78 9.44
C HIS A 126 7.26 -4.85 8.37
N GLY A 127 8.34 -4.86 7.59
CA GLY A 127 8.51 -5.80 6.46
C GLY A 127 7.89 -5.24 5.18
N GLU A 128 7.44 -6.08 4.26
CA GLU A 128 6.78 -5.62 3.03
C GLU A 128 5.34 -5.17 3.31
N GLY A 129 4.89 -4.13 2.62
CA GLY A 129 3.50 -3.70 2.67
C GLY A 129 3.18 -2.52 1.75
N THR A 130 1.90 -2.38 1.46
CA THR A 130 1.32 -1.30 0.66
C THR A 130 0.53 -0.36 1.55
N TYR A 131 0.76 0.94 1.43
CA TYR A 131 0.02 1.98 2.13
C TYR A 131 -0.66 2.91 1.13
N PHE A 132 -1.97 3.02 1.24
CA PHE A 132 -2.80 3.97 0.52
C PHE A 132 -3.04 5.19 1.41
N PHE A 133 -2.71 6.37 0.90
CA PHE A 133 -2.89 7.62 1.60
C PHE A 133 -4.27 8.23 1.31
N PRO A 134 -4.85 9.01 2.25
CA PRO A 134 -6.13 9.69 2.01
C PRO A 134 -6.13 10.67 0.83
N ASN A 135 -4.96 11.18 0.43
CA ASN A 135 -4.80 12.06 -0.72
C ASN A 135 -4.72 11.31 -2.06
N GLY A 136 -4.85 9.97 -2.06
CA GLY A 136 -4.75 9.13 -3.26
C GLY A 136 -3.33 8.66 -3.60
N ASP A 137 -2.32 9.09 -2.85
CA ASP A 137 -0.96 8.56 -3.01
C ASP A 137 -0.91 7.08 -2.55
N ARG A 138 0.11 6.35 -3.02
CA ARG A 138 0.34 4.95 -2.64
C ARG A 138 1.82 4.68 -2.47
N TYR A 139 2.20 4.04 -1.39
CA TYR A 139 3.54 3.50 -1.20
C TYR A 139 3.52 1.98 -1.21
N GLU A 140 4.43 1.35 -1.93
CA GLU A 140 4.65 -0.09 -1.97
C GLU A 140 6.11 -0.37 -1.63
N GLY A 141 6.37 -1.14 -0.57
CA GLY A 141 7.73 -1.55 -0.26
C GLY A 141 7.94 -1.84 1.21
N ARG A 142 9.16 -1.59 1.67
CA ARG A 142 9.62 -2.02 2.98
C ARG A 142 9.29 -1.01 4.09
N TRP A 143 8.96 -1.55 5.24
CA TRP A 143 8.59 -0.82 6.45
C TRP A 143 9.45 -1.25 7.63
N LEU A 144 9.82 -0.29 8.47
CA LEU A 144 10.50 -0.52 9.73
C LEU A 144 9.94 0.39 10.81
N LYS A 145 9.33 -0.21 11.84
CA LYS A 145 8.76 0.51 13.00
C LYS A 145 7.80 1.62 12.58
N GLY A 146 6.86 1.28 11.70
CA GLY A 146 5.83 2.22 11.26
C GLY A 146 6.23 3.18 10.14
N LYS A 147 7.50 3.21 9.72
CA LYS A 147 8.01 4.14 8.69
C LYS A 147 8.50 3.40 7.44
N GLN A 148 8.40 4.03 6.26
CA GLN A 148 9.02 3.54 5.02
C GLN A 148 10.53 3.44 5.22
N HIS A 149 11.12 2.31 4.80
CA HIS A 149 12.53 2.03 5.01
C HIS A 149 13.04 0.92 4.09
N GLY A 150 14.22 1.05 3.48
CA GLY A 150 14.72 0.09 2.49
C GLY A 150 14.22 0.42 1.09
N GLU A 151 14.08 -0.57 0.22
CA GLU A 151 13.57 -0.36 -1.14
C GLU A 151 12.04 -0.16 -1.14
N GLY A 152 11.56 0.74 -2.00
CA GLY A 152 10.12 0.90 -2.24
C GLY A 152 9.79 1.92 -3.32
N THR A 153 8.55 1.85 -3.78
CA THR A 153 7.98 2.69 -4.82
C THR A 153 6.87 3.55 -4.24
N TYR A 154 6.92 4.85 -4.49
CA TYR A 154 5.87 5.80 -4.14
C TYR A 154 5.21 6.32 -5.41
N PHE A 155 3.92 6.07 -5.52
CA PHE A 155 3.05 6.57 -6.57
C PHE A 155 2.32 7.78 -6.03
N PHE A 156 2.51 8.92 -6.67
CA PHE A 156 1.83 10.15 -6.31
C PHE A 156 0.50 10.23 -7.05
N SER A 157 -0.50 10.85 -6.42
CA SER A 157 -1.82 11.12 -6.99
C SER A 157 -1.75 12.00 -8.23
N ASN A 158 -0.70 12.83 -8.37
CA ASN A 158 -0.39 13.59 -9.58
C ASN A 158 0.22 12.76 -10.71
N LYS A 159 0.32 11.42 -10.55
CA LYS A 159 0.92 10.45 -11.48
C LYS A 159 2.46 10.44 -11.52
N ASP A 160 3.14 11.26 -10.73
CA ASP A 160 4.57 11.09 -10.52
C ASP A 160 4.86 9.75 -9.82
N ARG A 161 6.10 9.28 -9.92
CA ARG A 161 6.54 8.05 -9.26
C ARG A 161 7.97 8.15 -8.80
N TYR A 162 8.25 7.75 -7.56
CA TYR A 162 9.61 7.53 -7.07
C TYR A 162 9.87 6.05 -6.83
N GLU A 163 10.99 5.54 -7.32
CA GLU A 163 11.48 4.19 -7.07
C GLU A 163 12.87 4.27 -6.46
N GLY A 164 13.09 3.65 -5.30
CA GLY A 164 14.43 3.54 -4.74
C GLY A 164 14.44 3.39 -3.22
N LYS A 165 15.53 3.83 -2.62
CA LYS A 165 15.77 3.67 -1.20
C LYS A 165 15.03 4.70 -0.34
N TRP A 166 14.66 4.25 0.85
CA TRP A 166 13.94 4.98 1.89
C TRP A 166 14.64 4.82 3.23
N GLU A 167 14.65 5.89 4.02
CA GLU A 167 15.11 5.86 5.40
C GLU A 167 14.21 6.75 6.27
N ALA A 168 13.66 6.15 7.34
CA ALA A 168 12.83 6.84 8.32
C ALA A 168 11.68 7.67 7.71
N GLY A 169 11.06 7.18 6.62
CA GLY A 169 9.96 7.84 5.93
C GLY A 169 10.37 8.83 4.84
N GLN A 170 11.66 8.98 4.55
CA GLN A 170 12.18 9.91 3.55
C GLN A 170 12.91 9.16 2.43
N LYS A 171 12.85 9.69 1.20
CA LYS A 171 13.71 9.24 0.09
C LYS A 171 15.17 9.42 0.49
N HIS A 172 15.97 8.38 0.30
CA HIS A 172 17.37 8.32 0.71
C HIS A 172 18.17 7.43 -0.24
N GLY A 173 19.50 7.58 -0.33
CA GLY A 173 20.34 6.68 -1.12
C GLY A 173 20.13 6.83 -2.62
N GLN A 174 20.12 5.72 -3.38
CA GLN A 174 19.90 5.76 -4.83
C GLN A 174 18.41 5.64 -5.14
N GLY A 175 17.94 6.37 -6.15
CA GLY A 175 16.56 6.27 -6.63
C GLY A 175 16.30 7.04 -7.93
N ILE A 176 15.17 6.72 -8.55
CA ILE A 176 14.68 7.34 -9.79
C ILE A 176 13.32 7.98 -9.50
N TYR A 177 13.17 9.24 -9.89
CA TYR A 177 11.90 9.95 -9.90
C TYR A 177 11.44 10.11 -11.34
N PHE A 178 10.25 9.63 -11.64
CA PHE A 178 9.54 9.81 -12.89
C PHE A 178 8.50 10.90 -12.69
N PHE A 179 8.58 11.95 -13.49
CA PHE A 179 7.62 13.04 -13.49
C PHE A 179 6.48 12.70 -14.46
N SER A 180 5.28 13.16 -14.12
CA SER A 180 4.07 12.95 -14.92
C SER A 180 4.11 13.63 -16.29
N ASP A 181 5.01 14.60 -16.49
CA ASP A 181 5.27 15.28 -17.78
C ASP A 181 6.26 14.52 -18.69
N GLY A 182 6.81 13.40 -18.21
CA GLY A 182 7.75 12.55 -18.95
C GLY A 182 9.22 12.79 -18.59
N ASP A 183 9.52 13.80 -17.77
CA ASP A 183 10.88 13.97 -17.23
C ASP A 183 11.25 12.81 -16.29
N SER A 184 12.56 12.60 -16.10
CA SER A 184 13.03 11.72 -15.02
C SER A 184 14.33 12.21 -14.41
N PHE A 185 14.51 11.92 -13.12
CA PHE A 185 15.75 12.14 -12.39
C PHE A 185 16.23 10.85 -11.73
N MET A 186 17.40 10.38 -12.11
CA MET A 186 18.09 9.24 -11.48
C MET A 186 19.31 9.76 -10.71
N GLY A 187 19.44 9.44 -9.43
CA GLY A 187 20.61 9.86 -8.67
C GLY A 187 20.53 9.59 -7.18
N GLN A 188 21.38 10.30 -6.44
CA GLN A 188 21.42 10.22 -4.99
C GLN A 188 20.33 11.11 -4.34
N TRP A 189 19.81 10.64 -3.21
CA TRP A 189 18.77 11.26 -2.41
C TRP A 189 19.20 11.33 -0.95
N LYS A 190 18.89 12.44 -0.30
CA LYS A 190 19.13 12.65 1.12
C LYS A 190 18.03 13.54 1.69
N ASP A 191 17.45 13.12 2.82
CA ASP A 191 16.39 13.87 3.52
C ASP A 191 15.26 14.30 2.57
N GLY A 192 14.81 13.37 1.72
CA GLY A 192 13.72 13.60 0.76
C GLY A 192 14.10 14.36 -0.52
N ASN A 193 15.34 14.84 -0.63
CA ASN A 193 15.76 15.73 -1.71
C ASN A 193 16.85 15.11 -2.61
N PRO A 194 16.88 15.42 -3.92
CA PRO A 194 18.04 15.16 -4.75
C PRO A 194 19.32 15.71 -4.14
N HIS A 195 20.36 14.89 -4.09
CA HIS A 195 21.67 15.19 -3.50
C HIS A 195 22.77 14.51 -4.31
N GLY A 196 24.02 14.92 -4.18
CA GLY A 196 25.15 14.22 -4.80
C GLY A 196 25.10 14.25 -6.33
N GLU A 197 25.49 13.16 -6.98
CA GLU A 197 25.47 13.03 -8.44
C GLU A 197 24.13 12.49 -8.96
N GLY A 198 23.76 12.90 -10.16
CA GLY A 198 22.54 12.43 -10.82
C GLY A 198 22.46 12.75 -12.32
N VAL A 199 21.40 12.24 -12.94
CA VAL A 199 21.09 12.40 -14.35
C VAL A 199 19.63 12.82 -14.47
N TYR A 200 19.39 13.99 -15.04
CA TYR A 200 18.07 14.44 -15.43
C TYR A 200 17.87 14.13 -16.92
N THR A 201 16.80 13.43 -17.26
CA THR A 201 16.45 13.10 -18.65
C THR A 201 15.16 13.81 -19.00
N TYR A 202 15.18 14.58 -20.09
CA TYR A 202 14.02 15.26 -20.66
C TYR A 202 13.21 14.30 -21.53
N PRO A 203 11.95 14.62 -21.90
CA PRO A 203 11.12 13.73 -22.69
C PRO A 203 11.64 13.63 -24.14
N SER A 204 12.42 14.63 -24.57
CA SER A 204 13.18 14.64 -25.82
C SER A 204 14.30 13.59 -25.86
N GLY A 205 14.73 13.07 -24.70
CA GLY A 205 15.89 12.19 -24.56
C GLY A 205 17.19 12.92 -24.20
N GLU A 206 17.20 14.25 -24.26
CA GLU A 206 18.34 15.07 -23.80
C GLU A 206 18.63 14.81 -22.32
N LYS A 207 19.91 14.89 -21.93
CA LYS A 207 20.35 14.60 -20.56
C LYS A 207 21.19 15.71 -19.97
N PHE A 208 20.91 16.02 -18.71
CA PHE A 208 21.77 16.83 -17.85
C PHE A 208 22.41 15.93 -16.79
N VAL A 209 23.75 15.83 -16.82
CA VAL A 209 24.54 15.09 -15.83
C VAL A 209 25.26 16.11 -14.95
N GLY A 210 25.12 16.03 -13.63
CA GLY A 210 25.68 17.05 -12.75
C GLY A 210 25.65 16.71 -11.26
N LYS A 211 25.69 17.76 -10.42
CA LYS A 211 25.57 17.64 -8.97
C LYS A 211 24.31 18.32 -8.46
N TRP A 212 23.73 17.78 -7.40
CA TRP A 212 22.55 18.28 -6.70
C TRP A 212 22.87 18.50 -5.22
N LYS A 213 22.30 19.57 -4.66
CA LYS A 213 22.32 19.83 -3.23
C LYS A 213 20.97 20.42 -2.83
N GLU A 214 20.31 19.78 -1.86
CA GLU A 214 19.00 20.21 -1.34
C GLU A 214 17.96 20.39 -2.45
N GLY A 215 17.95 19.44 -3.39
CA GLY A 215 17.03 19.44 -4.53
C GLY A 215 17.38 20.39 -5.66
N LYS A 216 18.45 21.18 -5.54
CA LYS A 216 18.85 22.18 -6.55
C LYS A 216 20.05 21.69 -7.36
N LYS A 217 19.93 21.83 -8.70
CA LYS A 217 21.06 21.68 -9.63
C LYS A 217 22.18 22.64 -9.20
N GLN A 218 23.39 22.12 -9.03
CA GLN A 218 24.57 22.94 -8.85
C GLN A 218 25.12 23.28 -10.25
N GLN A 219 25.44 24.55 -10.52
CA GLN A 219 25.95 24.97 -11.82
C GLN A 219 27.35 24.37 -12.04
N GLN A 220 27.39 23.27 -12.80
CA GLN A 220 28.52 22.68 -13.53
C GLN A 220 28.11 21.25 -13.93
N GLY A 221 27.73 21.08 -15.18
CA GLY A 221 27.44 19.78 -15.76
C GLY A 221 27.39 19.90 -17.28
N PRO A 222 28.03 18.99 -18.05
CA PRO A 222 27.86 18.98 -19.49
C PRO A 222 26.40 18.65 -19.81
N LEU A 223 25.73 19.53 -20.55
CA LEU A 223 24.57 19.15 -21.36
C LEU A 223 25.08 18.13 -22.38
N ILE A 224 24.58 16.90 -22.31
CA ILE A 224 24.83 15.91 -23.36
C ILE A 224 23.58 15.94 -24.25
N LEU A 225 23.73 16.51 -25.43
CA LEU A 225 22.73 16.43 -26.50
C LEU A 225 22.63 14.97 -26.93
N SER A 226 21.41 14.47 -27.12
CA SER A 226 21.18 13.13 -27.64
C SER A 226 21.79 12.96 -29.03
N ASP A 227 22.32 11.77 -29.32
CA ASP A 227 22.79 11.34 -30.65
C ASP A 227 21.66 11.24 -31.68
#